data_AF-T0SFI1-F1
#
_entry.id   AF-T0SFI1-F1
#
_cell.length_a   1.000
_cell.length_b   1.000
_cell.length_c   1.000
_cell.angle_alpha   90.00
_cell.angle_beta   90.00
_cell.angle_gamma   90.00
#
_symmetry.space_group_name_H-M   'P 1'
#
loop_
_entity.id
_entity.type
_entity.pdbx_description
1 polymer ?
#
loop_
_entity_poly.entity_id
_entity_poly.type
_entity_poly.pdbx_seq_one_letter_code
_entity_poly.pdbx_strand_id
1 'polypeptide(L)'
;MDVVLVNQTSVATLDGMLHLDEADVLALGGTVAQFTAALVRKARLSPRTEAHLKMYGVCLPRSAAVAPYEPTLRTQTARWVLAFSVPTATSMQLFVKTMSGYTVTVNATPAHSVAQLKRHLARKIGSGYVVDRLCYCSRELRDAATVGDYGLPQFATLTELPRLRGGSVGCLSTSVLESRPFVNLGDNKLLETVEFATTAPTWHQCSTGLNIHGVCLTRTCPAYDMWVIVPQGMQPFNLLVHQAKCPMCDAPVEAVTCGFHDCRWRFEGIAAATKMHMSSEWAEAAGGRYHQFSHCVDDIVQWQSLVLIAKPLDKADDCAVCCEPLAVGATRKLPRCKHTFHVGCATEWARMCALRNRRPSCPSCRTAYVK
;
A
#
# COMPACT_ATOMS: atom_id res chain seq x y z
N MET A 1 -1.71 11.38 17.51
CA MET A 1 -1.09 10.81 16.28
C MET A 1 -0.83 11.93 15.29
N ASP A 2 -0.09 11.70 14.19
CA ASP A 2 0.08 12.74 13.17
C ASP A 2 0.02 12.15 11.76
N VAL A 3 -0.54 12.93 10.84
CA VAL A 3 -0.59 12.61 9.41
C VAL A 3 0.08 13.73 8.64
N VAL A 4 0.98 13.36 7.73
CA VAL A 4 1.67 14.32 6.88
C VAL A 4 0.77 14.65 5.71
N LEU A 5 0.50 15.93 5.48
CA LEU A 5 -0.32 16.41 4.37
C LEU A 5 0.58 16.68 3.18
N VAL A 6 0.18 16.19 2.01
CA VAL A 6 0.96 16.33 0.78
C VAL A 6 0.04 16.73 -0.36
N ASN A 7 0.25 17.93 -0.90
CA ASN A 7 -0.38 18.33 -2.15
C ASN A 7 0.41 17.82 -3.35
N GLN A 8 -0.28 17.18 -4.29
CA GLN A 8 0.27 16.59 -5.50
C GLN A 8 0.12 17.50 -6.74
N THR A 9 -0.60 18.62 -6.65
CA THR A 9 -0.86 19.51 -7.81
C THR A 9 -0.02 20.78 -7.80
N SER A 10 0.83 20.98 -6.79
CA SER A 10 1.69 22.15 -6.65
C SER A 10 3.07 21.73 -6.17
N VAL A 11 4.12 22.23 -6.83
CA VAL A 11 5.52 22.06 -6.43
C VAL A 11 5.80 22.76 -5.08
N ALA A 12 5.01 23.78 -4.76
CA ALA A 12 4.83 24.25 -3.40
C ALA A 12 3.81 23.33 -2.74
N THR A 13 4.30 22.28 -2.08
CA THR A 13 3.48 21.41 -1.23
C THR A 13 2.60 22.29 -0.37
N LEU A 14 1.27 22.09 -0.39
CA LEU A 14 0.41 22.76 0.58
C LEU A 14 0.77 22.14 1.94
N ASP A 15 1.48 22.95 2.71
CA ASP A 15 2.29 22.61 3.85
C ASP A 15 1.44 22.28 5.07
N GLY A 16 1.73 21.17 5.72
CA GLY A 16 1.17 20.95 7.05
C GLY A 16 1.23 19.53 7.55
N MET A 17 0.96 19.45 8.84
CA MET A 17 0.86 18.21 9.57
C MET A 17 -0.42 18.25 10.36
N LEU A 18 -1.22 17.23 10.16
CA LEU A 18 -2.49 17.11 10.83
C LEU A 18 -2.27 16.33 12.13
N HIS A 19 -2.32 17.04 13.25
CA HIS A 19 -2.32 16.39 14.56
C HIS A 19 -3.68 15.72 14.77
N LEU A 20 -3.64 14.45 15.16
CA LEU A 20 -4.79 13.65 15.50
C LEU A 20 -4.88 13.54 17.02
N ASP A 21 -5.98 14.03 17.56
CA ASP A 21 -6.34 13.90 18.96
C ASP A 21 -6.99 12.54 19.25
N GLU A 22 -7.29 12.27 20.53
CA GLU A 22 -7.84 11.00 20.98
C GLU A 22 -9.21 10.69 20.33
N ALA A 23 -10.01 11.71 20.03
CA ALA A 23 -11.29 11.57 19.34
C ALA A 23 -11.12 11.22 17.85
N ASP A 24 -10.09 11.75 17.17
CA ASP A 24 -9.76 11.34 15.80
C ASP A 24 -9.22 9.91 15.74
N VAL A 25 -8.50 9.50 16.79
CA VAL A 25 -7.97 8.13 16.94
C VAL A 25 -9.12 7.15 17.18
N LEU A 26 -10.14 7.51 17.95
CA LEU A 26 -11.39 6.74 18.07
C LEU A 26 -12.12 6.56 16.72
N ALA A 27 -11.99 7.53 15.80
CA ALA A 27 -12.52 7.42 14.44
C ALA A 27 -11.74 6.46 13.52
N LEU A 28 -10.61 5.87 13.98
CA LEU A 28 -9.87 4.81 13.28
C LEU A 28 -10.64 3.47 13.24
N GLY A 29 -11.76 3.35 13.95
CA GLY A 29 -12.66 2.19 13.90
C GLY A 29 -13.38 2.01 12.56
N GLY A 30 -13.25 2.97 11.63
CA GLY A 30 -13.83 2.91 10.30
C GLY A 30 -12.91 2.32 9.22
N THR A 31 -13.32 2.55 7.97
CA THR A 31 -12.55 2.24 6.76
C THR A 31 -11.56 3.34 6.42
N VAL A 32 -10.53 3.02 5.63
CA VAL A 32 -9.55 3.97 5.09
C VAL A 32 -10.25 5.14 4.40
N ALA A 33 -11.34 4.90 3.67
CA ALA A 33 -12.13 5.97 3.05
C ALA A 33 -12.74 6.94 4.07
N GLN A 34 -13.36 6.41 5.13
CA GLN A 34 -13.99 7.22 6.18
C GLN A 34 -12.95 8.05 6.93
N PHE A 35 -11.82 7.43 7.29
CA PHE A 35 -10.73 8.13 7.95
C PHE A 35 -10.09 9.16 7.02
N THR A 36 -9.83 8.83 5.75
CA THR A 36 -9.34 9.80 4.75
C THR A 36 -10.28 11.02 4.65
N ALA A 37 -11.59 10.81 4.64
CA ALA A 37 -12.57 11.90 4.60
C ALA A 37 -12.56 12.75 5.89
N ALA A 38 -12.37 12.13 7.06
CA ALA A 38 -12.19 12.84 8.33
C ALA A 38 -10.92 13.70 8.30
N LEU A 39 -9.81 13.17 7.79
CA LEU A 39 -8.55 13.90 7.64
C LEU A 39 -8.68 15.09 6.69
N VAL A 40 -9.35 14.92 5.54
CA VAL A 40 -9.64 16.01 4.58
C VAL A 40 -10.43 17.14 5.26
N ARG A 41 -11.44 16.79 6.05
CA ARG A 41 -12.26 17.76 6.79
C ARG A 41 -11.45 18.49 7.86
N LYS A 42 -10.67 17.75 8.67
CA LYS A 42 -9.83 18.33 9.73
C LYS A 42 -8.72 19.21 9.16
N ALA A 43 -8.16 18.84 8.00
CA ALA A 43 -7.21 19.64 7.24
C ALA A 43 -7.85 20.86 6.52
N ARG A 44 -9.17 21.07 6.66
CA ARG A 44 -9.94 22.15 6.02
C ARG A 44 -9.76 22.19 4.49
N LEU A 45 -9.55 21.03 3.88
CA LEU A 45 -9.45 20.89 2.43
C LEU A 45 -10.85 20.89 1.81
N SER A 46 -10.96 21.34 0.56
CA SER A 46 -12.22 21.36 -0.17
C SER A 46 -12.85 19.96 -0.24
N PRO A 47 -14.18 19.80 -0.14
CA PRO A 47 -14.84 18.50 -0.31
C PRO A 47 -14.60 17.86 -1.69
N ARG A 48 -14.22 18.65 -2.71
CA ARG A 48 -13.86 18.15 -4.05
C ARG A 48 -12.43 17.63 -4.15
N THR A 49 -11.67 17.70 -3.06
CA THR A 49 -10.27 17.26 -3.01
C THR A 49 -10.23 15.74 -3.14
N GLU A 50 -9.48 15.26 -4.14
CA GLU A 50 -9.14 13.85 -4.22
C GLU A 50 -8.01 13.56 -3.24
N ALA A 51 -8.23 12.65 -2.30
CA ALA A 51 -7.23 12.30 -1.28
C ALA A 51 -7.10 10.78 -1.13
N HIS A 52 -5.86 10.37 -0.86
CA HIS A 52 -5.45 8.99 -0.64
C HIS A 52 -4.58 8.90 0.60
N LEU A 53 -4.81 7.87 1.39
CA LEU A 53 -4.03 7.59 2.56
C LEU A 53 -2.96 6.56 2.26
N LYS A 54 -1.73 6.85 2.64
CA LYS A 54 -0.58 5.98 2.44
C LYS A 54 0.07 5.64 3.76
N MET A 55 0.63 4.44 3.80
CA MET A 55 1.54 3.99 4.84
C MET A 55 2.81 3.47 4.17
N TYR A 56 3.97 4.00 4.57
CA TYR A 56 5.27 3.65 3.96
C TYR A 56 5.32 3.79 2.42
N GLY A 57 4.59 4.76 1.87
CA GLY A 57 4.53 5.01 0.42
C GLY A 57 3.56 4.11 -0.35
N VAL A 58 2.95 3.11 0.30
CA VAL A 58 1.91 2.25 -0.29
C VAL A 58 0.54 2.86 -0.05
N CYS A 59 -0.27 3.00 -1.11
CA CYS A 59 -1.66 3.41 -1.00
C CYS A 59 -2.49 2.33 -0.30
N LEU A 60 -3.17 2.70 0.77
CA LEU A 60 -4.06 1.79 1.47
C LEU A 60 -5.39 1.66 0.69
N PRO A 61 -5.97 0.44 0.57
CA PRO A 61 -7.28 0.25 -0.05
C PRO A 61 -8.38 1.01 0.69
N ARG A 62 -9.24 1.73 -0.04
CA ARG A 62 -10.30 2.58 0.53
C ARG A 62 -11.28 1.81 1.43
N SER A 63 -11.54 0.54 1.12
CA SER A 63 -12.47 -0.32 1.86
C SER A 63 -11.84 -1.02 3.07
N ALA A 64 -10.50 -1.01 3.22
CA ALA A 64 -9.84 -1.69 4.32
C ALA A 64 -10.13 -0.98 5.65
N ALA A 65 -10.18 -1.73 6.76
CA ALA A 65 -10.22 -1.15 8.10
C ALA A 65 -8.94 -0.35 8.39
N VAL A 66 -9.01 0.72 9.17
CA VAL A 66 -7.84 1.58 9.46
C VAL A 66 -7.06 1.11 10.68
N ALA A 67 -7.75 0.67 11.73
CA ALA A 67 -7.18 0.11 12.95
C ALA A 67 -6.05 -0.92 12.72
N PRO A 68 -6.11 -1.84 11.73
CA PRO A 68 -5.00 -2.76 11.43
C PRO A 68 -3.71 -2.06 11.03
N TYR A 69 -3.79 -0.89 10.42
CA TYR A 69 -2.61 -0.16 9.98
C TYR A 69 -2.18 0.86 11.03
N GLU A 70 -2.87 0.92 12.17
CA GLU A 70 -2.44 1.71 13.32
C GLU A 70 -1.07 1.21 13.78
N PRO A 71 0.00 1.97 13.52
CA PRO A 71 1.31 1.55 13.93
C PRO A 71 1.34 1.77 15.44
N THR A 72 1.47 0.68 16.20
CA THR A 72 1.54 0.74 17.66
C THR A 72 2.47 1.89 18.11
N LEU A 73 1.84 2.81 18.83
CA LEU A 73 2.22 4.20 19.04
C LEU A 73 3.39 4.39 20.01
N ARG A 74 4.60 4.02 19.63
CA ARG A 74 5.78 4.35 20.46
C ARG A 74 6.73 5.38 19.85
N THR A 75 6.59 5.71 18.57
CA THR A 75 7.60 6.57 17.90
C THR A 75 7.24 8.06 17.84
N GLN A 76 6.01 8.47 18.18
CA GLN A 76 5.54 9.87 18.07
C GLN A 76 5.82 10.54 16.71
N THR A 77 5.93 9.75 15.63
CA THR A 77 6.22 10.26 14.30
C THR A 77 5.19 9.79 13.28
N ALA A 78 4.77 10.71 12.39
CA ALA A 78 3.73 10.47 11.38
C ALA A 78 4.13 9.40 10.35
N ARG A 79 3.61 8.17 10.46
CA ARG A 79 3.79 7.09 9.46
C ARG A 79 2.78 7.16 8.31
N TRP A 80 1.76 7.97 8.48
CA TRP A 80 0.67 8.18 7.53
C TRP A 80 0.94 9.41 6.68
N VAL A 81 0.67 9.30 5.39
CA VAL A 81 0.68 10.43 4.46
C VAL A 81 -0.70 10.54 3.84
N LEU A 82 -1.33 11.70 3.99
CA LEU A 82 -2.52 12.08 3.23
C LEU A 82 -2.05 12.80 1.96
N ALA A 83 -1.96 12.06 0.87
CA ALA A 83 -1.67 12.61 -0.44
C ALA A 83 -2.98 13.12 -1.06
N PHE A 84 -3.02 14.39 -1.47
CA PHE A 84 -4.22 15.00 -2.03
C PHE A 84 -3.92 15.88 -3.24
N SER A 85 -4.93 16.05 -4.08
CA SER A 85 -4.88 16.90 -5.27
C SER A 85 -6.01 17.92 -5.22
N VAL A 86 -5.66 19.21 -5.30
CA VAL A 86 -6.66 20.29 -5.41
C VAL A 86 -7.00 20.48 -6.89
N PRO A 87 -8.28 20.37 -7.31
CA PRO A 87 -8.68 20.61 -8.68
C PRO A 87 -8.34 22.05 -9.09
N THR A 88 -7.46 22.22 -10.08
CA THR A 88 -7.20 23.53 -10.70
C THR A 88 -8.32 23.87 -11.69
N ALA A 89 -8.54 25.15 -11.99
CA ALA A 89 -9.62 25.62 -12.88
C ALA A 89 -9.53 25.09 -14.32
N THR A 90 -8.41 24.50 -14.72
CA THR A 90 -8.21 23.82 -16.02
C THR A 90 -8.48 22.31 -15.98
N SER A 91 -8.90 21.78 -14.82
CA SER A 91 -9.27 20.37 -14.69
C SER A 91 -10.70 20.15 -15.19
N MET A 92 -10.84 19.19 -16.10
CA MET A 92 -12.12 18.74 -16.64
C MET A 92 -12.51 17.41 -16.00
N GLN A 93 -13.81 17.15 -15.93
CA GLN A 93 -14.34 15.88 -15.43
C GLN A 93 -14.64 14.96 -16.60
N LEU A 94 -14.26 13.69 -16.48
CA LEU A 94 -14.63 12.61 -17.38
C LEU A 94 -15.47 11.60 -16.60
N PHE A 95 -16.42 10.97 -17.26
CA PHE A 95 -17.20 9.87 -16.70
C PHE A 95 -16.66 8.57 -17.26
N VAL A 96 -16.40 7.58 -16.41
CA VAL A 96 -15.98 6.26 -16.87
C VAL A 96 -17.02 5.25 -16.46
N LYS A 97 -17.68 4.62 -17.45
CA LYS A 97 -18.55 3.49 -17.21
C LYS A 97 -17.69 2.25 -17.01
N THR A 98 -17.71 1.74 -15.79
CA THR A 98 -16.93 0.57 -15.37
C THR A 98 -17.56 -0.73 -15.85
N MET A 99 -16.80 -1.82 -15.76
CA MET A 99 -17.27 -3.15 -16.12
C MET A 99 -18.41 -3.68 -15.25
N SER A 100 -18.52 -3.20 -14.01
CA SER A 100 -19.62 -3.54 -13.11
C SER A 100 -20.87 -2.69 -13.34
N GLY A 101 -20.89 -1.87 -14.39
CA GLY A 101 -22.07 -1.11 -14.82
C GLY A 101 -22.27 0.24 -14.13
N TYR A 102 -21.47 0.58 -13.11
CA TYR A 102 -21.54 1.89 -12.45
C TYR A 102 -20.57 2.90 -13.07
N THR A 103 -20.88 4.18 -12.92
CA THR A 103 -20.10 5.30 -13.48
C THR A 103 -19.18 5.88 -12.41
N VAL A 104 -17.90 6.04 -12.73
CA VAL A 104 -16.90 6.70 -11.90
C VAL A 104 -16.49 8.01 -12.56
N THR A 105 -16.60 9.12 -11.84
CA THR A 105 -16.09 10.41 -12.29
C THR A 105 -14.58 10.48 -12.08
N VAL A 106 -13.80 10.91 -13.06
CA VAL A 106 -12.34 11.11 -12.98
C VAL A 106 -11.99 12.54 -13.39
N ASN A 107 -11.16 13.22 -12.62
CA ASN A 107 -10.62 14.52 -13.01
C ASN A 107 -9.40 14.34 -13.92
N ALA A 108 -9.36 15.13 -14.99
CA ALA A 108 -8.33 15.09 -16.01
C ALA A 108 -7.91 16.50 -16.43
N THR A 109 -6.78 16.61 -17.08
CA THR A 109 -6.35 17.82 -17.81
C THR A 109 -5.98 17.38 -19.22
N PRO A 110 -6.02 18.27 -20.23
CA PRO A 110 -5.64 17.91 -21.60
C PRO A 110 -4.24 17.29 -21.72
N ALA A 111 -3.32 17.66 -20.82
CA ALA A 111 -1.95 17.14 -20.80
C ALA A 111 -1.81 15.73 -20.18
N HIS A 112 -2.82 15.22 -19.48
CA HIS A 112 -2.75 13.86 -18.92
C HIS A 112 -2.69 12.82 -20.04
N SER A 113 -1.82 11.82 -19.91
CA SER A 113 -1.83 10.62 -20.73
C SER A 113 -2.99 9.69 -20.39
N VAL A 114 -3.38 8.83 -21.32
CA VAL A 114 -4.36 7.76 -21.08
C VAL A 114 -3.85 6.80 -19.98
N ALA A 115 -2.54 6.55 -19.92
CA ALA A 115 -1.94 5.79 -18.81
C ALA A 115 -2.10 6.47 -17.45
N GLN A 116 -2.07 7.81 -17.38
CA GLN A 116 -2.38 8.57 -16.16
C GLN A 116 -3.87 8.45 -15.81
N LEU A 117 -4.78 8.54 -16.80
CA LEU A 117 -6.22 8.36 -16.59
C LEU A 117 -6.56 6.96 -16.04
N LYS A 118 -6.00 5.90 -16.63
CA LYS A 118 -6.16 4.52 -16.14
C LYS A 118 -5.71 4.39 -14.69
N ARG A 119 -4.57 4.99 -14.33
CA ARG A 119 -4.10 5.04 -12.94
C ARG A 119 -5.00 5.85 -12.01
N HIS A 120 -5.59 6.94 -12.49
CA HIS A 120 -6.54 7.76 -11.69
C HIS A 120 -7.82 6.98 -11.43
N LEU A 121 -8.35 6.30 -12.44
CA LEU A 121 -9.51 5.43 -12.32
C LEU A 121 -9.25 4.24 -11.39
N ALA A 122 -8.13 3.54 -11.57
CA ALA A 122 -7.69 2.47 -10.67
C ALA A 122 -7.58 2.97 -9.22
N ARG A 123 -7.00 4.15 -8.99
CA ARG A 123 -6.94 4.76 -7.64
C ARG A 123 -8.31 5.05 -7.04
N LYS A 124 -9.32 5.40 -7.85
CA LYS A 124 -10.68 5.65 -7.36
C LYS A 124 -11.42 4.36 -7.01
N ILE A 125 -11.21 3.30 -7.78
CA ILE A 125 -11.90 2.01 -7.60
C ILE A 125 -11.20 1.14 -6.54
N GLY A 126 -9.86 1.10 -6.55
CA GLY A 126 -9.02 0.38 -5.60
C GLY A 126 -7.66 0.00 -6.19
N SER A 127 -6.61 -0.05 -5.38
CA SER A 127 -5.22 -0.32 -5.80
C SER A 127 -4.99 -1.68 -6.48
N GLY A 128 -5.91 -2.64 -6.32
CA GLY A 128 -5.92 -3.93 -7.03
C GLY A 128 -6.71 -3.92 -8.35
N TYR A 129 -7.37 -2.80 -8.70
CA TYR A 129 -8.11 -2.64 -9.95
C TYR A 129 -7.14 -2.30 -11.10
N VAL A 130 -7.05 -3.18 -12.08
CA VAL A 130 -6.23 -2.94 -13.27
C VAL A 130 -7.14 -2.52 -14.41
N VAL A 131 -7.09 -1.23 -14.76
CA VAL A 131 -7.80 -0.70 -15.93
C VAL A 131 -6.99 -1.06 -17.16
N ASP A 132 -7.44 -2.05 -17.91
CA ASP A 132 -6.72 -2.52 -19.09
C ASP A 132 -7.05 -1.67 -20.32
N ARG A 133 -8.35 -1.49 -20.64
CA ARG A 133 -8.80 -0.82 -21.86
C ARG A 133 -9.82 0.28 -21.56
N LEU A 134 -9.56 1.47 -22.09
CA LEU A 134 -10.51 2.58 -22.11
C LEU A 134 -10.85 2.92 -23.56
N CYS A 135 -12.14 3.08 -23.84
CA CYS A 135 -12.64 3.46 -25.15
C CYS A 135 -13.45 4.74 -25.07
N TYR A 136 -13.35 5.56 -26.11
CA TYR A 136 -14.21 6.72 -26.35
C TYR A 136 -14.80 6.61 -27.75
N CYS A 137 -16.12 6.73 -27.89
CA CYS A 137 -16.81 6.59 -29.18
C CYS A 137 -16.36 5.36 -30.00
N SER A 138 -16.24 4.21 -29.33
CA SER A 138 -15.77 2.95 -29.93
C SER A 138 -14.32 2.93 -30.42
N ARG A 139 -13.53 3.97 -30.10
CA ARG A 139 -12.08 4.02 -30.34
C ARG A 139 -11.32 3.72 -29.06
N GLU A 140 -10.44 2.72 -29.12
CA GLU A 140 -9.53 2.40 -28.02
C GLU A 140 -8.48 3.50 -27.84
N LEU A 141 -8.30 3.93 -26.60
CA LEU A 141 -7.34 4.95 -26.22
C LEU A 141 -5.98 4.32 -25.93
N ARG A 142 -4.92 4.86 -26.55
CA ARG A 142 -3.54 4.38 -26.41
C ARG A 142 -2.86 5.02 -25.20
N ASP A 143 -2.15 4.22 -24.43
CA ASP A 143 -1.52 4.65 -23.17
C ASP A 143 -0.57 5.85 -23.29
N ALA A 144 0.17 5.93 -24.39
CA ALA A 144 1.13 7.00 -24.66
C ALA A 144 0.50 8.31 -25.14
N ALA A 145 -0.76 8.30 -25.58
CA ALA A 145 -1.46 9.48 -26.07
C ALA A 145 -2.10 10.27 -24.92
N THR A 146 -2.27 11.57 -25.11
CA THR A 146 -2.85 12.49 -24.13
C THR A 146 -4.37 12.62 -24.28
N VAL A 147 -5.02 13.14 -23.25
CA VAL A 147 -6.46 13.46 -23.33
C VAL A 147 -6.73 14.51 -24.40
N GLY A 148 -5.82 15.47 -24.57
CA GLY A 148 -5.86 16.48 -25.62
C GLY A 148 -5.73 15.89 -27.03
N ASP A 149 -4.91 14.86 -27.21
CA ASP A 149 -4.72 14.19 -28.52
C ASP A 149 -6.02 13.56 -29.04
N TYR A 150 -6.91 13.15 -28.12
CA TYR A 150 -8.23 12.61 -28.44
C TYR A 150 -9.35 13.66 -28.41
N GLY A 151 -9.03 14.91 -28.06
CA GLY A 151 -10.00 16.00 -27.98
C GLY A 151 -11.17 15.72 -27.03
N LEU A 152 -10.95 15.00 -25.92
CA LEU A 152 -12.05 14.64 -25.03
C LEU A 152 -12.68 15.89 -24.41
N PRO A 153 -13.99 16.14 -24.60
CA PRO A 153 -14.64 17.30 -24.02
C PRO A 153 -14.82 17.13 -22.50
N GLN A 154 -15.12 18.25 -21.83
CA GLN A 154 -15.61 18.19 -20.46
C GLN A 154 -16.87 17.32 -20.41
N PHE A 155 -16.94 16.45 -19.41
CA PHE A 155 -18.02 15.48 -19.19
C PHE A 155 -18.09 14.35 -20.23
N ALA A 156 -17.01 14.09 -20.98
CA ALA A 156 -16.98 12.94 -21.88
C ALA A 156 -17.11 11.61 -21.13
N THR A 157 -17.87 10.68 -21.71
CA THR A 157 -18.07 9.33 -21.14
C THR A 157 -17.17 8.32 -21.84
N LEU A 158 -16.21 7.78 -21.09
CA LEU A 158 -15.37 6.65 -21.47
C LEU A 158 -16.03 5.34 -21.05
N THR A 159 -15.82 4.30 -21.85
CA THR A 159 -16.27 2.94 -21.54
C THR A 159 -15.06 2.05 -21.33
N GLU A 160 -15.02 1.37 -20.19
CA GLU A 160 -14.04 0.32 -19.97
C GLU A 160 -14.41 -0.93 -20.78
N LEU A 161 -13.44 -1.73 -21.24
CA LEU A 161 -13.71 -3.01 -21.94
C LEU A 161 -12.99 -4.19 -21.26
N PRO A 162 -13.58 -5.40 -21.24
CA PRO A 162 -13.14 -6.48 -20.35
C PRO A 162 -11.87 -7.19 -20.83
N ARG A 163 -11.07 -7.73 -19.90
CA ARG A 163 -10.33 -8.99 -20.08
C ARG A 163 -10.67 -9.91 -18.91
N LEU A 164 -10.81 -11.20 -19.19
CA LEU A 164 -11.20 -12.19 -18.20
C LEU A 164 -10.07 -12.44 -17.20
N ARG A 165 -10.22 -11.94 -15.97
CA ARG A 165 -9.65 -12.54 -14.75
C ARG A 165 -10.67 -12.37 -13.62
N GLY A 166 -11.03 -13.51 -13.01
CA GLY A 166 -12.06 -13.59 -11.97
C GLY A 166 -11.64 -12.94 -10.67
N GLY A 167 -12.58 -12.27 -10.02
CA GLY A 167 -12.43 -11.76 -8.66
C GLY A 167 -13.50 -12.33 -7.74
N SER A 168 -13.32 -12.19 -6.43
CA SER A 168 -14.41 -11.77 -5.53
C SER A 168 -13.88 -11.33 -4.17
N VAL A 169 -14.75 -10.62 -3.45
CA VAL A 169 -14.53 -9.75 -2.28
C VAL A 169 -15.29 -10.31 -1.06
N GLY A 170 -14.69 -10.21 0.13
CA GLY A 170 -15.39 -9.98 1.42
C GLY A 170 -15.47 -11.13 2.44
N CYS A 171 -15.00 -10.90 3.68
CA CYS A 171 -15.82 -10.70 4.89
C CYS A 171 -14.95 -10.76 6.18
N LEU A 172 -15.38 -10.01 7.21
CA LEU A 172 -14.73 -9.76 8.51
C LEU A 172 -14.97 -10.89 9.53
N SER A 173 -13.99 -11.12 10.40
CA SER A 173 -14.20 -11.71 11.73
C SER A 173 -13.24 -11.08 12.74
N THR A 174 -13.83 -10.44 13.75
CA THR A 174 -13.16 -9.80 14.89
C THR A 174 -13.00 -10.79 16.04
N SER A 175 -11.76 -11.22 16.27
CA SER A 175 -11.22 -11.33 17.63
C SER A 175 -9.87 -10.63 17.65
N VAL A 176 -9.77 -9.56 18.42
CA VAL A 176 -8.50 -8.87 18.67
C VAL A 176 -7.76 -9.74 19.68
N LEU A 177 -7.00 -10.72 19.17
CA LEU A 177 -6.00 -11.41 20.00
C LEU A 177 -4.94 -10.37 20.39
N GLU A 178 -4.56 -10.33 21.67
CA GLU A 178 -3.53 -9.42 22.18
C GLU A 178 -2.15 -9.67 21.55
N SER A 179 -1.92 -10.87 21.01
CA SER A 179 -0.78 -11.24 20.18
C SER A 179 -1.10 -12.44 19.27
N ARG A 180 -0.30 -12.64 18.21
CA ARG A 180 -0.34 -13.84 17.36
C ARG A 180 1.05 -14.46 17.18
N PRO A 181 1.18 -15.80 17.19
CA PRO A 181 2.43 -16.47 16.82
C PRO A 181 2.72 -16.26 15.34
N PHE A 182 3.98 -15.98 15.01
CA PHE A 182 4.47 -15.96 13.64
C PHE A 182 5.99 -16.09 13.64
N VAL A 183 6.58 -16.56 12.54
CA VAL A 183 8.04 -16.65 12.39
C VAL A 183 8.77 -15.37 12.81
N ASN A 184 9.94 -15.53 13.42
CA ASN A 184 10.80 -14.42 13.81
C ASN A 184 11.47 -13.75 12.59
N LEU A 185 10.77 -12.81 11.97
CA LEU A 185 11.31 -12.06 10.83
C LEU A 185 12.57 -11.22 11.14
N GLY A 186 12.90 -11.02 12.42
CA GLY A 186 14.14 -10.34 12.82
C GLY A 186 15.39 -11.21 12.75
N ASP A 187 15.24 -12.54 12.66
CA ASP A 187 16.36 -13.44 12.45
C ASP A 187 16.56 -13.70 10.95
N ASN A 188 17.54 -13.00 10.38
CA ASN A 188 17.89 -13.14 8.97
C ASN A 188 18.40 -14.54 8.61
N LYS A 189 18.78 -15.39 9.57
CA LYS A 189 19.20 -16.78 9.29
C LYS A 189 18.06 -17.64 8.76
N LEU A 190 16.82 -17.26 9.07
CA LEU A 190 15.61 -17.94 8.61
C LEU A 190 15.25 -17.57 7.17
N LEU A 191 15.82 -16.50 6.63
CA LEU A 191 15.53 -16.09 5.26
C LEU A 191 16.29 -16.95 4.26
N GLU A 192 15.56 -17.80 3.57
CA GLU A 192 16.06 -18.72 2.57
C GLU A 192 15.65 -18.27 1.16
N THR A 193 16.50 -18.55 0.19
CA THR A 193 16.18 -18.36 -1.23
C THR A 193 16.05 -19.73 -1.88
N VAL A 194 14.88 -20.00 -2.46
CA VAL A 194 14.49 -21.29 -2.99
C VAL A 194 14.17 -21.15 -4.48
N GLU A 195 14.57 -22.14 -5.26
CA GLU A 195 14.22 -22.24 -6.67
C GLU A 195 12.81 -22.77 -6.85
N PHE A 196 12.13 -22.31 -7.90
CA PHE A 196 10.80 -22.81 -8.20
C PHE A 196 10.85 -24.28 -8.64
N ALA A 197 9.96 -25.08 -8.08
CA ALA A 197 9.69 -26.41 -8.60
C ALA A 197 9.11 -26.30 -10.02
N THR A 198 9.41 -27.29 -10.86
CA THR A 198 8.86 -27.40 -12.22
C THR A 198 7.35 -27.63 -12.24
N THR A 199 6.81 -28.20 -11.15
CA THR A 199 5.38 -28.44 -10.95
C THR A 199 5.00 -28.16 -9.50
N ALA A 200 3.83 -27.57 -9.28
CA ALA A 200 3.27 -27.36 -7.95
C ALA A 200 1.74 -27.52 -7.97
N PRO A 201 1.14 -28.13 -6.92
CA PRO A 201 -0.31 -28.18 -6.80
C PRO A 201 -0.87 -26.77 -6.63
N THR A 202 -2.13 -26.56 -7.02
CA THR A 202 -2.76 -25.22 -7.07
C THR A 202 -2.70 -24.48 -5.73
N TRP A 203 -2.81 -25.19 -4.61
CA TRP A 203 -2.73 -24.61 -3.26
C TRP A 203 -1.33 -24.20 -2.81
N HIS A 204 -0.30 -24.56 -3.57
CA HIS A 204 1.10 -24.29 -3.27
C HIS A 204 1.76 -23.43 -4.37
N GLN A 205 0.97 -22.67 -5.10
CA GLN A 205 1.44 -21.69 -6.09
C GLN A 205 1.49 -20.31 -5.44
N CYS A 206 2.59 -19.59 -5.63
CA CYS A 206 2.74 -18.21 -5.15
C CYS A 206 2.38 -17.20 -6.26
N SER A 207 2.13 -15.95 -5.86
CA SER A 207 2.10 -14.81 -6.78
C SER A 207 3.27 -13.87 -6.57
N THR A 208 3.48 -12.96 -7.50
CA THR A 208 4.32 -11.76 -7.30
C THR A 208 3.84 -10.99 -6.06
N GLY A 209 4.77 -10.52 -5.23
CA GLY A 209 4.51 -9.82 -3.98
C GLY A 209 4.65 -10.71 -2.74
N LEU A 210 3.89 -10.36 -1.69
CA LEU A 210 3.80 -11.11 -0.44
C LEU A 210 2.91 -12.34 -0.59
N ASN A 211 3.32 -13.43 0.02
CA ASN A 211 2.61 -14.69 0.11
C ASN A 211 2.66 -15.19 1.56
N ILE A 212 1.52 -15.54 2.14
CA ILE A 212 1.43 -16.07 3.50
C ILE A 212 1.35 -17.59 3.45
N HIS A 213 2.05 -18.27 4.33
CA HIS A 213 2.03 -19.73 4.43
C HIS A 213 1.29 -20.17 5.69
N GLY A 214 0.57 -21.27 5.58
CA GLY A 214 -0.06 -21.95 6.71
C GLY A 214 -0.63 -23.29 6.29
N VAL A 215 -1.39 -23.93 7.17
CA VAL A 215 -2.00 -25.25 6.90
C VAL A 215 -3.52 -25.09 6.75
N CYS A 216 -4.10 -25.73 5.74
CA CYS A 216 -5.55 -25.75 5.58
C CYS A 216 -6.17 -26.86 6.44
N LEU A 217 -7.08 -26.50 7.35
CA LEU A 217 -7.73 -27.45 8.27
C LEU A 217 -9.16 -27.84 7.86
N THR A 218 -9.61 -27.39 6.69
CA THR A 218 -10.94 -27.71 6.17
C THR A 218 -10.96 -29.12 5.61
N ARG A 219 -11.59 -30.07 6.31
CA ARG A 219 -11.62 -31.50 5.95
C ARG A 219 -12.13 -31.82 4.54
N THR A 220 -12.98 -30.97 3.96
CA THR A 220 -13.52 -31.13 2.61
C THR A 220 -12.64 -30.48 1.53
N CYS A 221 -11.58 -29.78 1.90
CA CYS A 221 -10.68 -29.11 0.99
C CYS A 221 -9.68 -30.09 0.39
N PRO A 222 -9.35 -30.02 -0.92
CA PRO A 222 -8.28 -30.81 -1.52
C PRO A 222 -6.90 -30.57 -0.88
N ALA A 223 -6.73 -29.44 -0.19
CA ALA A 223 -5.50 -29.08 0.52
C ALA A 223 -5.57 -29.36 2.03
N TYR A 224 -6.53 -30.17 2.51
CA TYR A 224 -6.64 -30.51 3.93
C TYR A 224 -5.32 -31.10 4.46
N ASP A 225 -4.86 -30.56 5.59
CA ASP A 225 -3.61 -30.92 6.26
C ASP A 225 -2.34 -30.68 5.43
N MET A 226 -2.46 -29.90 4.34
CA MET A 226 -1.34 -29.51 3.50
C MET A 226 -0.94 -28.06 3.76
N TRP A 227 0.35 -27.78 3.57
CA TRP A 227 0.86 -26.42 3.47
C TRP A 227 0.28 -25.74 2.25
N VAL A 228 -0.31 -24.56 2.48
CA VAL A 228 -0.88 -23.73 1.43
C VAL A 228 -0.16 -22.39 1.39
N ILE A 229 0.09 -21.93 0.16
CA ILE A 229 0.57 -20.58 -0.10
C ILE A 229 -0.65 -19.73 -0.41
N VAL A 230 -0.80 -18.64 0.33
CA VAL A 230 -1.90 -17.68 0.21
C VAL A 230 -1.35 -16.36 -0.35
N PRO A 231 -1.50 -16.12 -1.66
CA PRO A 231 -1.16 -14.86 -2.30
C PRO A 231 -1.81 -13.65 -1.63
N GLN A 232 -1.00 -12.66 -1.22
CA GLN A 232 -1.47 -11.34 -0.75
C GLN A 232 -1.12 -10.22 -1.72
N GLY A 233 -0.15 -10.44 -2.61
CA GLY A 233 0.27 -9.47 -3.61
C GLY A 233 1.04 -8.28 -3.01
N MET A 234 0.81 -7.08 -3.55
CA MET A 234 1.54 -5.85 -3.18
C MET A 234 0.81 -5.00 -2.12
N GLN A 235 -0.15 -5.58 -1.41
CA GLN A 235 -0.86 -4.88 -0.34
C GLN A 235 -0.16 -5.12 1.00
N PRO A 236 -0.15 -4.13 1.90
CA PRO A 236 0.33 -4.35 3.26
C PRO A 236 -0.55 -5.38 3.96
N PHE A 237 0.08 -6.32 4.68
CA PHE A 237 -0.60 -7.36 5.43
C PHE A 237 -0.34 -7.17 6.92
N ASN A 238 -1.40 -6.93 7.70
CA ASN A 238 -1.31 -6.93 9.16
C ASN A 238 -1.69 -8.32 9.69
N LEU A 239 -0.76 -8.96 10.41
CA LEU A 239 -0.93 -10.32 10.93
C LEU A 239 -2.13 -10.48 11.87
N LEU A 240 -2.43 -9.48 12.70
CA LEU A 240 -3.44 -9.57 13.76
C LEU A 240 -4.86 -9.39 13.22
N VAL A 241 -5.02 -8.65 12.11
CA VAL A 241 -6.36 -8.32 11.61
C VAL A 241 -6.66 -8.90 10.25
N HIS A 242 -5.67 -9.04 9.38
CA HIS A 242 -5.91 -9.70 8.09
C HIS A 242 -5.99 -11.21 8.29
N GLN A 243 -6.88 -11.82 7.52
CA GLN A 243 -7.07 -13.27 7.49
C GLN A 243 -6.57 -13.79 6.15
N ALA A 244 -5.58 -14.67 6.20
CA ALA A 244 -5.19 -15.44 5.03
C ALA A 244 -6.31 -16.46 4.75
N LYS A 245 -6.69 -16.62 3.47
CA LYS A 245 -7.75 -17.53 3.05
C LYS A 245 -7.18 -18.59 2.12
N CYS A 246 -7.55 -19.85 2.35
CA CYS A 246 -7.09 -20.95 1.53
C CYS A 246 -7.49 -20.73 0.06
N PRO A 247 -6.58 -20.82 -0.92
CA PRO A 247 -6.88 -20.59 -2.33
C PRO A 247 -7.85 -21.62 -2.93
N MET A 248 -8.07 -22.76 -2.25
CA MET A 248 -8.93 -23.84 -2.73
C MET A 248 -10.36 -23.77 -2.19
N CYS A 249 -10.53 -23.35 -0.92
CA CYS A 249 -11.83 -23.41 -0.24
C CYS A 249 -12.27 -22.08 0.40
N ASP A 250 -11.46 -21.02 0.29
CA ASP A 250 -11.66 -19.70 0.92
C ASP A 250 -11.72 -19.72 2.46
N ALA A 251 -11.56 -20.88 3.09
CA ALA A 251 -11.56 -21.00 4.53
C ALA A 251 -10.35 -20.28 5.16
N PRO A 252 -10.48 -19.77 6.40
CA PRO A 252 -9.38 -19.16 7.12
C PRO A 252 -8.17 -20.09 7.25
N VAL A 253 -6.98 -19.55 7.01
CA VAL A 253 -5.69 -20.21 7.25
C VAL A 253 -4.93 -19.39 8.27
N GLU A 254 -4.47 -20.05 9.33
CA GLU A 254 -3.58 -19.43 10.31
C GLU A 254 -2.21 -19.19 9.67
N ALA A 255 -1.75 -17.94 9.73
CA ALA A 255 -0.48 -17.54 9.16
C ALA A 255 0.65 -18.03 10.06
N VAL A 256 1.58 -18.82 9.52
CA VAL A 256 2.73 -19.36 10.28
C VAL A 256 4.03 -18.69 9.85
N THR A 257 4.23 -18.57 8.54
CA THR A 257 5.38 -17.91 7.93
C THR A 257 4.97 -17.17 6.64
N CYS A 258 5.92 -16.55 5.95
CA CYS A 258 5.69 -15.87 4.68
C CYS A 258 6.86 -16.03 3.71
N GLY A 259 6.56 -15.71 2.46
CA GLY A 259 7.56 -15.54 1.42
C GLY A 259 7.22 -14.43 0.43
N PHE A 260 8.21 -14.09 -0.39
CA PHE A 260 8.24 -12.96 -1.28
C PHE A 260 8.75 -13.38 -2.65
N HIS A 261 8.10 -12.89 -3.69
CA HIS A 261 8.50 -13.16 -5.07
C HIS A 261 8.40 -11.90 -5.91
N ASP A 262 9.46 -11.61 -6.68
CA ASP A 262 9.51 -10.51 -7.66
C ASP A 262 9.03 -9.16 -7.08
N CYS A 263 9.52 -8.82 -5.89
CA CYS A 263 9.10 -7.63 -5.15
C CYS A 263 10.19 -7.11 -4.22
N ARG A 264 10.08 -5.84 -3.84
CA ARG A 264 10.77 -5.30 -2.67
C ARG A 264 9.86 -5.46 -1.46
N TRP A 265 10.42 -5.83 -0.31
CA TRP A 265 9.64 -6.07 0.89
C TRP A 265 10.31 -5.53 2.15
N ARG A 266 9.50 -5.31 3.19
CA ARG A 266 9.96 -5.03 4.55
C ARG A 266 8.90 -5.39 5.56
N PHE A 267 9.28 -5.41 6.84
CA PHE A 267 8.33 -5.56 7.93
C PHE A 267 8.54 -4.53 9.05
N GLU A 268 7.50 -4.36 9.85
CA GLU A 268 7.54 -3.66 11.12
C GLU A 268 6.65 -4.38 12.13
N GLY A 269 7.17 -4.62 13.34
CA GLY A 269 6.39 -5.28 14.38
C GLY A 269 6.89 -5.00 15.79
N ILE A 270 6.13 -5.48 16.77
CA ILE A 270 6.44 -5.44 18.18
C ILE A 270 6.27 -6.84 18.76
N ALA A 271 7.34 -7.37 19.33
CA ALA A 271 7.28 -8.64 20.06
C ALA A 271 6.50 -8.47 21.36
N ALA A 272 5.52 -9.35 21.61
CA ALA A 272 4.60 -9.25 22.74
C ALA A 272 5.28 -9.41 24.09
N ALA A 273 6.29 -10.30 24.18
CA ALA A 273 7.00 -10.61 25.42
C ALA A 273 7.91 -9.45 25.86
N THR A 274 8.76 -8.95 24.97
CA THR A 274 9.77 -7.92 25.28
C THR A 274 9.27 -6.49 25.07
N LYS A 275 8.14 -6.32 24.36
CA LYS A 275 7.67 -5.02 23.83
C LYS A 275 8.71 -4.34 22.93
N MET A 276 9.72 -5.08 22.46
CA MET A 276 10.76 -4.56 21.58
C MET A 276 10.20 -4.34 20.18
N HIS A 277 10.46 -3.14 19.64
CA HIS A 277 10.14 -2.82 18.26
C HIS A 277 11.20 -3.40 17.32
N MET A 278 10.74 -4.04 16.26
CA MET A 278 11.58 -4.70 15.25
C MET A 278 11.14 -4.24 13.86
N SER A 279 12.11 -3.96 13.00
CA SER A 279 11.82 -3.58 11.62
C SER A 279 13.00 -3.91 10.72
N SER A 280 12.72 -4.28 9.47
CA SER A 280 13.75 -4.44 8.44
C SER A 280 13.95 -3.18 7.62
N GLU A 281 15.11 -3.10 6.96
CA GLU A 281 15.28 -2.31 5.74
C GLU A 281 14.44 -2.90 4.60
N TRP A 282 14.36 -2.19 3.46
CA TRP A 282 13.80 -2.76 2.25
C TRP A 282 14.78 -3.79 1.68
N ALA A 283 14.32 -5.03 1.57
CA ALA A 283 15.03 -6.11 0.90
C ALA A 283 14.40 -6.37 -0.49
N GLU A 284 15.17 -6.96 -1.40
CA GLU A 284 14.71 -7.32 -2.74
C GLU A 284 14.59 -8.85 -2.85
N ALA A 285 13.40 -9.33 -3.21
CA ALA A 285 13.16 -10.69 -3.63
C ALA A 285 13.09 -10.70 -5.16
N ALA A 286 14.23 -10.93 -5.81
CA ALA A 286 14.41 -10.72 -7.24
C ALA A 286 15.13 -11.92 -7.90
N GLY A 287 15.28 -11.85 -9.23
CA GLY A 287 16.02 -12.87 -9.99
C GLY A 287 15.23 -14.16 -10.19
N GLY A 288 13.90 -14.08 -10.25
CA GLY A 288 13.04 -15.23 -10.55
C GLY A 288 13.04 -16.32 -9.48
N ARG A 289 13.53 -16.04 -8.26
CA ARG A 289 13.55 -16.98 -7.14
C ARG A 289 12.50 -16.64 -6.09
N TYR A 290 12.23 -17.59 -5.21
CA TYR A 290 11.32 -17.42 -4.09
C TYR A 290 12.12 -17.17 -2.81
N HIS A 291 11.81 -16.10 -2.09
CA HIS A 291 12.48 -15.76 -0.84
C HIS A 291 11.51 -16.04 0.31
N GLN A 292 11.79 -17.03 1.15
CA GLN A 292 10.88 -17.46 2.20
C GLN A 292 11.56 -17.46 3.56
N PHE A 293 10.78 -17.24 4.61
CA PHE A 293 11.24 -17.50 5.96
C PHE A 293 10.98 -18.96 6.32
N SER A 294 12.05 -19.70 6.61
CA SER A 294 11.95 -21.06 7.12
C SER A 294 11.18 -21.06 8.43
N HIS A 295 10.42 -22.14 8.66
CA HIS A 295 9.63 -22.30 9.87
C HIS A 295 10.22 -23.43 10.71
N CYS A 296 10.68 -23.09 11.91
CA CYS A 296 10.95 -24.05 12.98
C CYS A 296 10.08 -23.65 14.18
N VAL A 297 9.63 -24.63 14.97
CA VAL A 297 8.79 -24.38 16.15
C VAL A 297 9.52 -23.50 17.17
N ASP A 298 10.86 -23.60 17.24
CA ASP A 298 11.70 -22.80 18.14
C ASP A 298 11.87 -21.33 17.70
N ASP A 299 11.52 -21.01 16.46
CA ASP A 299 11.74 -19.70 15.84
C ASP A 299 10.46 -18.84 15.75
N ILE A 300 9.44 -19.19 16.52
CA ILE A 300 8.16 -18.48 16.58
C ILE A 300 8.19 -17.38 17.65
N VAL A 301 7.79 -16.18 17.27
CA VAL A 301 7.61 -15.03 18.18
C VAL A 301 6.13 -14.71 18.30
N GLN A 302 5.69 -14.40 19.52
CA GLN A 302 4.38 -13.79 19.74
C GLN A 302 4.44 -12.32 19.36
N TRP A 303 3.73 -11.92 18.30
CA TRP A 303 3.67 -10.54 17.82
C TRP A 303 2.44 -9.84 18.37
N GLN A 304 2.65 -8.74 19.11
CA GLN A 304 1.57 -7.83 19.51
C GLN A 304 1.16 -6.90 18.35
N SER A 305 2.04 -6.73 17.38
CA SER A 305 1.78 -5.97 16.16
C SER A 305 2.76 -6.46 15.11
N LEU A 306 2.30 -6.75 13.90
CA LEU A 306 3.19 -7.06 12.78
C LEU A 306 2.52 -6.68 11.47
N VAL A 307 3.23 -5.88 10.68
CA VAL A 307 2.85 -5.48 9.33
C VAL A 307 3.95 -5.85 8.35
N LEU A 308 3.58 -6.61 7.33
CA LEU A 308 4.40 -6.96 6.18
C LEU A 308 4.03 -6.07 5.00
N ILE A 309 5.02 -5.58 4.25
CA ILE A 309 4.80 -4.64 3.15
C ILE A 309 5.60 -5.08 1.95
N ALA A 310 4.95 -5.19 0.79
CA ALA A 310 5.58 -5.47 -0.50
C ALA A 310 5.28 -4.36 -1.52
N LYS A 311 6.22 -4.10 -2.44
CA LYS A 311 6.05 -3.22 -3.61
C LYS A 311 6.77 -3.79 -4.84
N PRO A 312 6.38 -3.41 -6.07
CA PRO A 312 7.04 -3.89 -7.30
C PRO A 312 8.53 -3.53 -7.36
N LEU A 313 9.34 -4.35 -8.05
CA LEU A 313 10.78 -4.10 -8.27
C LEU A 313 11.04 -2.95 -9.26
N ASP A 314 10.21 -2.84 -10.28
CA ASP A 314 10.35 -1.97 -11.46
C ASP A 314 9.77 -0.57 -11.27
N LYS A 315 9.02 -0.35 -10.19
CA LYS A 315 8.44 0.95 -9.90
C LYS A 315 9.57 1.94 -9.63
N ALA A 316 9.79 2.88 -10.56
CA ALA A 316 10.61 4.07 -10.32
C ALA A 316 10.23 4.61 -8.94
N ASP A 317 11.21 4.70 -8.05
CA ASP A 317 10.92 5.02 -6.66
C ASP A 317 10.13 6.35 -6.65
N ASP A 318 8.90 6.31 -6.16
CA ASP A 318 8.13 7.53 -5.93
C ASP A 318 8.75 8.20 -4.70
N CYS A 319 8.79 9.52 -4.69
CA CYS A 319 9.11 10.20 -3.44
C CYS A 319 8.02 9.85 -2.42
N ALA A 320 8.39 9.23 -1.31
CA ALA A 320 7.42 8.82 -0.29
C ALA A 320 6.78 10.02 0.46
N VAL A 321 7.22 11.25 0.15
CA VAL A 321 6.58 12.49 0.57
C VAL A 321 5.63 12.95 -0.53
N CYS A 322 6.07 13.61 -1.62
CA CYS A 322 5.15 14.19 -2.62
C CYS A 322 4.39 13.19 -3.50
N CYS A 323 4.82 11.91 -3.51
CA CYS A 323 4.23 10.85 -4.32
C CYS A 323 4.37 11.03 -5.84
N GLU A 324 5.25 11.92 -6.29
CA GLU A 324 5.66 11.99 -7.69
C GLU A 324 6.83 11.04 -7.94
N PRO A 325 6.99 10.53 -9.18
CA PRO A 325 8.17 9.76 -9.54
C PRO A 325 9.43 10.59 -9.23
N LEU A 326 10.43 9.97 -8.60
CA LEU A 326 11.69 10.66 -8.31
C LEU A 326 12.37 11.23 -9.56
N ALA A 327 12.07 10.67 -10.74
CA ALA A 327 12.55 11.16 -12.03
C ALA A 327 12.07 12.57 -12.41
N VAL A 328 10.99 13.09 -11.78
CA VAL A 328 10.37 14.38 -12.15
C VAL A 328 11.11 15.59 -11.57
N GLY A 329 12.11 15.40 -10.71
CA GLY A 329 12.85 16.54 -10.14
C GLY A 329 14.16 16.16 -9.45
N ALA A 330 14.84 17.16 -8.88
CA ALA A 330 16.08 16.94 -8.15
C ALA A 330 15.83 16.06 -6.90
N THR A 331 16.68 15.05 -6.72
CA THR A 331 16.55 14.09 -5.63
C THR A 331 17.68 14.18 -4.63
N ARG A 332 17.39 13.85 -3.37
CA ARG A 332 18.36 13.68 -2.29
C ARG A 332 18.26 12.28 -1.74
N LYS A 333 19.37 11.57 -1.81
CA LYS A 333 19.57 10.28 -1.14
C LYS A 333 20.07 10.54 0.28
N LEU A 334 19.37 10.04 1.29
CA LEU A 334 19.77 10.21 2.68
C LEU A 334 21.02 9.37 2.99
N PRO A 335 22.01 9.91 3.71
CA PRO A 335 23.34 9.31 3.79
C PRO A 335 23.38 7.98 4.53
N ARG A 336 22.57 7.79 5.58
CA ARG A 336 22.60 6.56 6.39
C ARG A 336 21.74 5.44 5.80
N CYS A 337 20.49 5.74 5.49
CA CYS A 337 19.52 4.72 5.07
C CYS A 337 19.34 4.62 3.56
N LYS A 338 20.04 5.45 2.77
CA LYS A 338 20.02 5.43 1.31
C LYS A 338 18.63 5.63 0.66
N HIS A 339 17.61 5.98 1.43
CA HIS A 339 16.30 6.33 0.89
C HIS A 339 16.37 7.66 0.12
N THR A 340 15.66 7.72 -0.99
CA THR A 340 15.69 8.86 -1.91
C THR A 340 14.35 9.58 -1.89
N PHE A 341 14.41 10.91 -1.88
CA PHE A 341 13.25 11.81 -1.87
C PHE A 341 13.55 13.00 -2.80
N HIS A 342 12.54 13.75 -3.25
CA HIS A 342 12.83 15.06 -3.83
C HIS A 342 13.51 15.97 -2.81
N VAL A 343 14.43 16.82 -3.27
CA VAL A 343 15.20 17.74 -2.41
C VAL A 343 14.27 18.61 -1.57
N GLY A 344 13.21 19.18 -2.17
CA GLY A 344 12.21 19.99 -1.46
C GLY A 344 11.50 19.19 -0.37
N CYS A 345 11.00 18.00 -0.71
CA CYS A 345 10.36 17.09 0.23
C CYS A 345 11.22 16.73 1.44
N ALA A 346 12.49 16.39 1.21
CA ALA A 346 13.40 15.96 2.26
C ALA A 346 13.80 17.12 3.18
N THR A 347 13.93 18.33 2.63
CA THR A 347 14.27 19.57 3.36
C THR A 347 13.10 20.01 4.22
N GLU A 348 11.90 20.02 3.68
CA GLU A 348 10.71 20.39 4.43
C GLU A 348 10.43 19.40 5.56
N TRP A 349 10.60 18.10 5.29
CA TRP A 349 10.52 17.09 6.34
C TRP A 349 11.51 17.33 7.50
N ALA A 350 12.74 17.73 7.18
CA ALA A 350 13.74 18.04 8.20
C ALA A 350 13.35 19.28 9.01
N ARG A 351 12.81 20.33 8.35
CA ARG A 351 12.25 21.52 8.99
C ARG A 351 11.13 21.15 9.96
N MET A 352 10.24 20.26 9.55
CA MET A 352 9.14 19.75 10.38
C MET A 352 9.63 18.92 11.57
N CYS A 353 10.72 18.15 11.44
CA CYS A 353 11.34 17.48 12.58
C CYS A 353 11.90 18.50 13.58
N ALA A 354 12.58 19.55 13.09
CA ALA A 354 13.17 20.59 13.93
C ALA A 354 12.12 21.39 14.71
N LEU A 355 11.00 21.76 14.08
CA LEU A 355 9.86 22.42 14.75
C LEU A 355 9.28 21.61 15.93
N ARG A 356 9.59 20.32 16.01
CA ARG A 356 9.12 19.41 17.07
C ARG A 356 10.19 19.11 18.11
N ASN A 357 11.32 19.83 18.09
CA ASN A 357 12.52 19.50 18.86
C ASN A 357 12.95 18.03 18.64
N ARG A 358 12.81 17.51 17.42
CA ARG A 358 13.22 16.16 17.03
C ARG A 358 14.38 16.23 16.04
N ARG A 359 15.32 15.29 16.15
CA ARG A 359 16.38 15.13 15.14
C ARG A 359 15.74 14.75 13.79
N PRO A 360 16.14 15.40 12.67
CA PRO A 360 15.71 15.01 11.34
C PRO A 360 15.96 13.53 11.09
N SER A 361 14.92 12.82 10.66
CA SER A 361 14.95 11.38 10.44
C SER A 361 14.33 11.04 9.09
N CYS A 362 14.73 9.93 8.48
CA CYS A 362 14.19 9.49 7.20
C CYS A 362 12.66 9.33 7.26
N PRO A 363 11.88 9.93 6.32
CA PRO A 363 10.43 9.72 6.24
C PRO A 363 10.01 8.25 6.13
N SER A 364 10.83 7.43 5.46
CA SER A 364 10.53 6.03 5.18
C SER A 364 11.00 5.06 6.28
N CYS A 365 12.18 5.29 6.89
CA CYS A 365 12.79 4.33 7.82
C CYS A 365 13.27 4.92 9.15
N ARG A 366 13.09 6.22 9.38
CA ARG A 366 13.40 6.91 10.64
C ARG A 366 14.87 6.92 11.08
N THR A 367 15.78 6.38 10.28
CA THR A 367 17.21 6.59 10.51
C THR A 367 17.49 8.08 10.51
N ALA A 368 18.08 8.59 11.60
CA ALA A 368 18.48 9.98 11.71
C ALA A 368 19.35 10.39 10.52
N TYR A 369 19.25 11.65 10.08
CA TYR A 369 20.06 12.14 8.96
C TYR A 369 21.55 12.12 9.31
N VAL A 370 21.87 12.38 10.57
CA VAL A 370 23.21 12.41 11.17
C VAL A 370 23.30 11.42 12.33
N LYS A 371 24.51 11.10 12.78
CA LYS A 371 24.75 10.13 13.87
C LYS A 371 24.23 10.61 15.22
#